data_AF-A0A382NAU4-F1
#
_entry.id   AF-A0A382NAU4-F1
#
_cell.length_a   1.000
_cell.length_b   1.000
_cell.length_c   1.000
_cell.angle_alpha   90.00
_cell.angle_beta   90.00
_cell.angle_gamma   90.00
#
_symmetry.space_group_name_H-M   'P 1'
#
loop_
_entity.id
_entity.type
_entity.pdbx_description
1 polymer ?
#
loop_
_entity_poly.entity_id
_entity_poly.type
_entity_poly.pdbx_seq_one_letter_code
_entity_poly.pdbx_strand_id
1 'polypeptide(L)' 'EIGAALLAVGGTLVVSEPPPRDGVDPVERWPSAGIGRLGLVDAGRWHNGMFGYQALSCASTTPDRFPRGGPAMAFDPAF' A
#
# COMPACT_ATOMS: atom_id res chain seq x y z
N GLU A 1 -1.80 5.32 2.74
CA GLU A 1 -0.45 5.28 2.16
C GLU A 1 -0.25 6.61 1.41
N ILE A 2 0.83 7.35 1.67
CA ILE A 2 1.05 8.71 1.14
C ILE A 2 1.73 8.67 -0.24
N GLY A 3 2.56 7.64 -0.49
CA GLY A 3 3.30 7.45 -1.73
C GLY A 3 2.41 7.35 -2.98
N ALA A 4 1.18 6.84 -2.85
CA ALA A 4 0.21 6.75 -3.95
C ALA A 4 0.01 8.12 -4.65
N ALA A 5 -0.12 9.19 -3.87
CA ALA A 5 -0.33 10.54 -4.40
C ALA A 5 0.90 11.14 -5.12
N LEU A 6 2.06 10.50 -5.00
CA LEU A 6 3.30 10.92 -5.66
C LEU A 6 3.53 10.18 -6.99
N LEU A 7 2.72 9.16 -7.30
CA LEU A 7 2.87 8.35 -8.51
C LEU A 7 2.10 8.95 -9.68
N ALA A 8 2.76 9.01 -10.84
CA ALA A 8 2.05 9.06 -12.11
C ALA A 8 1.39 7.70 -12.41
N VAL A 9 0.33 7.70 -13.23
CA VAL A 9 -0.29 6.47 -13.74
C VAL A 9 0.76 5.62 -14.48
N GLY A 10 0.80 4.33 -14.16
CA GLY A 10 1.82 3.37 -14.61
C GLY A 10 3.06 3.31 -13.70
N GLY A 11 3.20 4.22 -12.73
CA GLY A 11 4.25 4.17 -11.72
C GLY A 11 4.09 3.01 -10.73
N THR A 12 5.16 2.64 -10.03
CA THR A 12 5.16 1.54 -9.06
C THR A 12 5.69 2.01 -7.71
N LEU A 13 4.94 1.70 -6.65
CA LEU A 13 5.40 1.80 -5.27
C LEU A 13 5.92 0.44 -4.82
N VAL A 14 7.11 0.39 -4.24
CA VAL A 14 7.66 -0.81 -3.59
C VAL A 14 7.81 -0.55 -2.10
N VAL A 15 7.16 -1.37 -1.29
CA VAL A 15 7.19 -1.27 0.17
C VAL A 15 7.98 -2.43 0.73
N SER A 16 8.99 -2.14 1.55
CA SER A 16 9.67 -3.16 2.35
C SER A 16 8.76 -3.60 3.50
N GLU A 17 8.51 -4.89 3.61
CA GLU A 17 7.66 -5.46 4.64
C GLU A 17 8.51 -6.02 5.78
N PRO A 18 8.26 -5.60 7.04
CA PRO A 18 8.87 -6.26 8.18
C PRO A 18 8.39 -7.72 8.23
N PRO A 19 9.21 -8.63 8.77
CA PRO A 19 8.83 -10.03 8.92
C PRO A 19 7.48 -10.13 9.65
N PRO A 20 6.64 -11.12 9.28
CA PRO A 20 5.36 -11.31 9.94
C PRO A 20 5.57 -11.43 11.45
N ARG A 21 4.77 -10.71 12.22
CA ARG A 21 4.71 -10.90 13.67
C ARG A 21 3.93 -12.19 13.93
N ASP A 22 4.35 -12.96 14.92
CA ASP A 22 3.65 -14.19 15.30
C ASP A 22 2.15 -13.91 15.50
N GLY A 23 1.31 -14.69 14.81
CA GLY A 23 -0.15 -14.60 14.89
C GLY A 23 -0.82 -13.54 14.00
N VAL A 24 -0.09 -12.82 13.14
CA VAL A 24 -0.67 -11.87 12.17
C VAL A 24 -0.57 -12.44 10.76
N ASP A 25 -1.70 -12.64 10.09
CA ASP A 25 -1.74 -13.08 8.69
C ASP A 25 -1.19 -11.96 7.77
N PRO A 26 -0.09 -12.20 7.03
CA PRO A 26 0.46 -11.21 6.10
C PRO A 26 -0.50 -10.83 4.96
N VAL A 27 -1.54 -11.63 4.67
CA VAL A 27 -2.53 -11.35 3.62
C VAL A 27 -3.44 -10.17 3.98
N GLU A 28 -3.61 -9.83 5.27
CA GLU A 28 -4.49 -8.72 5.68
C GLU A 28 -3.92 -7.32 5.44
N ARG A 29 -2.61 -7.16 5.20
CA ARG A 29 -1.96 -5.84 5.23
C ARG A 29 -2.27 -4.96 4.01
N TRP A 30 -2.50 -5.55 2.85
CA TRP A 30 -2.76 -4.82 1.58
C TRP A 30 -4.05 -5.30 0.92
N PRO A 31 -5.22 -5.07 1.54
CA PRO A 31 -6.47 -5.56 0.98
C PRO A 31 -6.80 -4.82 -0.31
N SER A 32 -7.13 -5.57 -1.37
CA SER A 32 -7.38 -5.05 -2.72
C SER A 32 -8.39 -3.91 -2.75
N ALA A 33 -9.46 -4.02 -1.95
CA ALA A 33 -10.49 -2.98 -1.83
C ALA A 33 -9.95 -1.68 -1.21
N GLY A 34 -9.01 -1.78 -0.27
CA GLY A 34 -8.36 -0.64 0.38
C GLY A 34 -7.40 0.10 -0.55
N ILE A 35 -6.47 -0.64 -1.15
CA ILE A 35 -5.48 -0.07 -2.09
C ILE A 35 -6.16 0.49 -3.35
N GLY A 36 -7.24 -0.15 -3.82
CA GLY A 36 -8.01 0.33 -4.98
C GLY A 36 -8.62 1.72 -4.77
N ARG A 37 -8.96 2.10 -3.53
CA ARG A 37 -9.45 3.47 -3.23
C ARG A 37 -8.40 4.55 -3.45
N LEU A 38 -7.12 4.17 -3.49
CA LEU A 38 -5.97 5.04 -3.75
C LEU A 38 -5.55 5.04 -5.23
N GLY A 39 -6.23 4.26 -6.09
CA GLY A 39 -5.83 4.06 -7.49
C GLY A 39 -4.74 3.01 -7.69
N LEU A 40 -4.45 2.22 -6.65
CA LEU A 40 -3.40 1.19 -6.68
C LEU A 40 -3.97 -0.20 -6.91
N VAL A 41 -3.18 -1.05 -7.56
CA VAL A 41 -3.45 -2.48 -7.74
C VAL A 41 -2.24 -3.31 -7.29
N ASP A 42 -2.50 -4.53 -6.81
CA ASP A 42 -1.44 -5.48 -6.47
C ASP A 42 -0.60 -5.79 -7.73
N ALA A 43 0.71 -5.58 -7.63
CA ALA A 43 1.67 -5.87 -8.68
C ALA A 43 2.61 -7.03 -8.31
N GLY A 44 2.32 -7.73 -7.21
CA GLY A 44 3.05 -8.89 -6.75
C GLY A 44 3.90 -8.61 -5.51
N ARG A 45 4.39 -9.71 -4.93
CA ARG A 45 5.20 -9.75 -3.73
C ARG A 45 6.38 -10.69 -3.92
N TRP A 46 7.49 -10.38 -3.28
CA TRP A 46 8.67 -11.23 -3.28
C TRP A 46 9.43 -11.11 -1.97
N HIS A 47 10.39 -12.01 -1.77
CA HIS A 47 11.31 -11.99 -0.64
C HIS A 47 12.76 -11.91 -1.14
N ASN A 48 13.60 -11.27 -0.34
CA ASN A 48 15.06 -11.35 -0.46
C ASN A 48 15.64 -11.70 0.91
N GLY A 49 16.00 -12.98 1.10
CA GLY A 49 16.33 -13.52 2.42
C GLY A 49 15.14 -13.43 3.37
N MET A 50 15.33 -12.80 4.54
CA MET A 50 14.27 -12.60 5.55
C MET A 50 13.39 -11.36 5.30
N PHE A 51 13.68 -10.57 4.27
CA PHE A 51 12.97 -9.32 3.99
C PHE A 51 11.91 -9.52 2.91
N GLY A 52 10.66 -9.15 3.21
CA GLY A 52 9.56 -9.16 2.27
C GLY A 52 9.42 -7.82 1.54
N TYR A 53 8.84 -7.85 0.35
CA TYR A 53 8.52 -6.67 -0.42
C TYR A 53 7.15 -6.83 -1.09
N GLN A 54 6.39 -5.75 -1.12
CA GLN A 54 5.12 -5.63 -1.85
C GLN A 54 5.26 -4.54 -2.91
N ALA A 55 4.96 -4.87 -4.16
CA ALA A 55 4.80 -3.87 -5.22
C ALA A 55 3.33 -3.55 -5.45
N LEU A 56 3.03 -2.26 -5.64
CA LEU A 56 1.71 -1.75 -6.00
C LEU A 56 1.85 -0.86 -7.23
N SER A 57 1.06 -1.12 -8.26
CA SER A 57 1.05 -0.31 -9.48
C SER A 57 -0.06 0.74 -9.45
N CYS A 58 0.25 1.94 -9.93
CA CYS A 58 -0.71 3.03 -10.07
C CYS A 58 -1.54 2.84 -11.34
N ALA A 59 -2.76 2.30 -11.20
CA ALA A 59 -3.67 2.08 -12.33
C ALA A 59 -4.49 3.33 -12.66
N SER A 60 -4.71 4.23 -11.69
CA SER A 60 -5.41 5.49 -11.88
C SER A 60 -4.92 6.55 -10.89
N THR A 61 -5.15 7.83 -11.23
CA THR A 61 -4.76 8.94 -10.37
C THR A 61 -5.37 8.80 -8.97
N THR A 62 -4.56 8.98 -7.94
CA THR A 62 -5.03 9.00 -6.56
C THR A 62 -6.03 10.15 -6.37
N PRO A 63 -7.23 9.88 -5.82
CA PRO A 63 -8.24 10.93 -5.64
C PRO A 63 -7.78 12.04 -4.68
N ASP A 64 -8.14 13.30 -4.97
CA ASP A 64 -7.73 14.51 -4.22
C ASP A 64 -8.06 14.51 -2.71
N ARG A 65 -8.98 13.64 -2.26
CA ARG A 65 -9.25 13.42 -0.83
C ARG A 65 -8.10 12.74 -0.09
N PHE A 66 -7.07 12.30 -0.81
CA PHE A 66 -5.85 11.68 -0.29
C PHE A 66 -4.61 12.49 -0.70
N PRO A 67 -3.54 12.46 0.13
CA PRO A 67 -3.52 11.89 1.47
C PRO A 67 -4.40 12.69 2.44
N ARG A 68 -4.99 12.02 3.42
CA ARG A 68 -5.68 12.71 4.52
C ARG A 68 -4.64 13.32 5.45
N GLY A 69 -5.07 14.24 6.32
CA GLY A 69 -4.18 14.78 7.37
C GLY A 69 -3.60 13.67 8.25
N GLY A 70 -2.36 13.84 8.72
CA GLY A 70 -1.62 12.86 9.53
C GLY A 70 -2.44 12.21 10.65
N PRO A 71 -3.12 12.98 11.52
CA PRO A 71 -3.94 12.43 12.59
C PRO A 71 -5.09 11.54 12.11
N ALA A 72 -5.76 11.89 11.01
CA ALA A 72 -6.86 11.12 10.46
C ALA A 72 -6.37 9.77 9.89
N MET A 73 -5.19 9.74 9.28
CA MET A 73 -4.60 8.49 8.78
C MET A 73 -4.20 7.54 9.89
N ALA A 74 -3.77 8.05 11.05
CA ALA A 74 -3.38 7.23 12.19
C ALA A 74 -4.59 6.67 12.96
N PHE A 75 -5.67 7.45 13.08
CA PHE A 75 -6.86 7.05 13.83
C PHE A 75 -7.81 6.14 13.03
N ASP A 76 -7.93 6.38 11.72
CA ASP A 76 -8.82 5.66 10.82
C ASP A 76 -8.03 5.34 9.55
N PRO A 77 -7.24 4.25 9.52
CA PRO A 77 -6.45 3.89 8.36
C PRO A 77 -7.37 3.54 7.17
N ALA A 78 -6.91 3.79 5.94
CA ALA A 78 -7.74 3.56 4.76
C ALA A 78 -8.06 2.07 4.52
N PHE A 79 -7.27 1.21 5.18
CA PHE A 79 -7.34 -0.23 5.29
C PHE A 79 -6.38 -0.70 6.38
#